data_AF-A0A5S3YNZ9-F1
#
_entry.id   AF-A0A5S3YNZ9-F1
#
_cell.length_a   1.000
_cell.length_b   1.000
_cell.length_c   1.000
_cell.angle_alpha   90.00
_cell.angle_beta   90.00
_cell.angle_gamma   90.00
#
_symmetry.space_group_name_H-M   'P 1'
#
loop_
_entity.id
_entity.type
_entity.pdbx_description
1 polymer ?
#
loop_
_entity_poly.entity_id
_entity_poly.type
_entity_poly.pdbx_seq_one_letter_code
_entity_poly.pdbx_strand_id
1 'polypeptide(L)'
;MDSKVVNRYIRELIRPELKAKGFSKFTTRNSWRYRGNVVDVVNFQSFNSYNADVMGVTTYSFGVNLGSFHVDIPTEHGNIKLKSDLPCPEEFQCPFRGGLQRTFEQRELERKDIWFVKSDGSNIEKCILDAKDQILNQGLAWFESLDTKEAIRDILINKPESMDKLWGFGRNPSPRRSYLLGYVELKLGNESVARSHFENAVNSGCFSSAFKTVDEAIARAL
;
A
#
# COMPACT_ATOMS: atom_id res chain seq x y z
N MET A 1 3.88 -14.43 25.28
CA MET A 1 4.20 -14.17 23.86
C MET A 1 4.41 -12.66 23.66
N ASP A 2 5.32 -12.23 22.78
CA ASP A 2 5.53 -10.80 22.50
C ASP A 2 5.73 -10.52 20.99
N SER A 3 5.77 -9.24 20.62
CA SER A 3 5.95 -8.82 19.23
C SER A 3 7.33 -9.15 18.65
N LYS A 4 8.36 -9.36 19.49
CA LYS A 4 9.72 -9.71 19.06
C LYS A 4 9.76 -11.12 18.49
N VAL A 5 8.98 -12.04 19.04
CA VAL A 5 8.86 -13.39 18.50
C VAL A 5 8.25 -13.34 17.09
N VAL A 6 7.16 -12.58 16.87
CA VAL A 6 6.60 -12.39 15.51
C VAL A 6 7.64 -11.78 14.55
N ASN A 7 8.38 -10.76 15.00
CA ASN A 7 9.44 -10.14 14.21
C ASN A 7 10.52 -11.15 13.78
N ARG A 8 10.87 -12.09 14.68
CA ARG A 8 11.84 -13.14 14.41
C ARG A 8 11.35 -14.06 13.29
N TYR A 9 10.11 -14.53 13.37
CA TYR A 9 9.51 -15.37 12.33
C TYR A 9 9.41 -14.67 10.97
N ILE A 10 9.00 -13.40 10.92
CA ILE A 10 8.98 -12.62 9.66
C ILE A 10 10.38 -12.57 9.04
N ARG A 11 11.40 -12.28 9.86
CA ARG A 11 12.79 -12.18 9.42
C ARG A 11 13.34 -13.52 8.92
N GLU A 12 12.97 -14.63 9.55
CA GLU A 12 13.53 -15.96 9.25
C GLU A 12 12.79 -16.66 8.12
N LEU A 13 11.46 -16.53 8.03
CA LEU A 13 10.63 -17.29 7.10
C LEU A 13 10.15 -16.48 5.88
N ILE A 14 9.90 -15.18 6.03
CA ILE A 14 9.33 -14.36 4.94
C ILE A 14 10.42 -13.56 4.23
N ARG A 15 11.32 -12.92 4.98
CA ARG A 15 12.33 -12.04 4.38
C ARG A 15 13.22 -12.72 3.33
N PRO A 16 13.70 -13.97 3.49
CA PRO A 16 14.48 -14.63 2.44
C PRO A 16 13.72 -14.73 1.12
N GLU A 17 12.44 -15.06 1.17
CA GLU A 17 11.58 -15.14 -0.01
C GLU A 17 11.37 -13.77 -0.66
N LEU A 18 11.11 -12.73 0.14
CA LEU A 18 10.99 -11.36 -0.38
C LEU A 18 12.28 -10.90 -1.06
N LYS A 19 13.44 -11.21 -0.49
CA LYS A 19 14.74 -10.92 -1.14
C LYS A 19 14.86 -11.62 -2.49
N ALA A 20 14.47 -12.89 -2.57
CA ALA A 20 14.46 -13.65 -3.83
C ALA A 20 13.50 -13.04 -4.89
N LYS A 21 12.51 -12.24 -4.45
CA LYS A 21 11.56 -11.51 -5.32
C LYS A 21 11.93 -10.05 -5.57
N GLY A 22 13.15 -9.63 -5.19
CA GLY A 22 13.68 -8.30 -5.49
C GLY A 22 13.43 -7.23 -4.42
N PHE A 23 12.85 -7.58 -3.27
CA PHE A 23 12.81 -6.66 -2.13
C PHE A 23 14.22 -6.45 -1.58
N SER A 24 14.66 -5.20 -1.45
CA SER A 24 16.06 -4.87 -1.14
C SER A 24 16.22 -4.01 0.11
N LYS A 25 15.17 -3.29 0.53
CA LYS A 25 15.16 -2.53 1.78
C LYS A 25 14.15 -3.12 2.75
N PHE A 26 14.52 -3.14 4.03
CA PHE A 26 13.74 -3.76 5.08
C PHE A 26 13.82 -2.98 6.39
N THR A 27 12.72 -2.94 7.12
CA THR A 27 12.71 -2.77 8.58
C THR A 27 12.19 -4.05 9.22
N THR A 28 11.86 -3.98 10.50
CA THR A 28 11.16 -5.04 11.22
C THR A 28 9.80 -5.38 10.59
N ARG A 29 9.08 -4.37 10.07
CA ARG A 29 7.67 -4.51 9.64
C ARG A 29 7.38 -3.99 8.24
N ASN A 30 8.33 -3.34 7.58
CA ASN A 30 8.18 -2.90 6.20
C ASN A 30 9.24 -3.54 5.32
N SER A 31 8.86 -3.86 4.09
CA SER A 31 9.76 -4.34 3.03
C SER A 31 9.48 -3.54 1.77
N TRP A 32 10.53 -3.09 1.08
CA TRP A 32 10.41 -2.33 -0.16
C TRP A 32 11.11 -3.03 -1.33
N ARG A 33 10.41 -3.11 -2.47
CA ARG A 33 10.92 -3.54 -3.77
C ARG A 33 10.82 -2.36 -4.74
N TYR A 34 11.87 -2.15 -5.52
CA TYR A 34 12.00 -1.00 -6.42
C TYR A 34 11.97 -1.50 -7.87
N ARG A 35 11.01 -1.01 -8.66
CA ARG A 35 10.80 -1.41 -10.06
C ARG A 35 10.65 -0.15 -10.92
N GLY A 36 11.80 0.39 -11.36
CA GLY A 36 11.83 1.68 -12.07
C GLY A 36 11.30 2.81 -11.19
N ASN A 37 10.22 3.46 -11.63
CA ASN A 37 9.56 4.56 -10.89
C ASN A 37 8.51 4.07 -9.89
N VAL A 38 8.44 2.76 -9.61
CA VAL A 38 7.48 2.17 -8.67
C VAL A 38 8.21 1.60 -7.45
N VAL A 39 7.64 1.84 -6.27
CA VAL A 39 8.06 1.26 -5.00
C VAL A 39 6.91 0.44 -4.45
N ASP A 40 7.10 -0.87 -4.40
CA ASP A 40 6.18 -1.79 -3.78
C ASP A 40 6.49 -1.89 -2.28
N VAL A 41 5.47 -1.85 -1.44
CA VAL A 41 5.56 -1.88 0.02
C VAL A 41 4.79 -3.06 0.55
N VAL A 42 5.43 -3.92 1.35
CA VAL A 42 4.75 -4.91 2.20
C VAL A 42 4.89 -4.48 3.65
N ASN A 43 3.77 -4.22 4.31
CA ASN A 43 3.68 -3.78 5.70
C ASN A 43 3.02 -4.86 6.58
N PHE A 44 3.69 -5.24 7.66
CA PHE A 44 3.13 -6.10 8.71
C PHE A 44 2.60 -5.20 9.84
N GLN A 45 1.31 -4.85 9.77
CA GLN A 45 0.70 -3.95 10.73
C GLN A 45 0.45 -4.66 12.06
N SER A 46 1.05 -4.17 13.15
CA SER A 46 0.74 -4.58 14.51
C SER A 46 -0.38 -3.73 15.11
N PHE A 47 -1.08 -4.28 16.11
CA PHE A 47 -2.09 -3.56 16.86
C PHE A 47 -1.53 -3.07 18.19
N ASN A 48 -1.69 -1.77 18.46
CA ASN A 48 -1.40 -1.23 19.79
C ASN A 48 -2.42 -1.78 20.81
N SER A 49 -2.16 -1.61 22.11
CA SER A 49 -3.00 -2.19 23.16
C SER A 49 -4.46 -1.78 23.06
N TYR A 50 -4.75 -0.53 22.71
CA TYR A 50 -6.11 -0.03 22.54
C TYR A 50 -6.85 -0.72 21.37
N ASN A 51 -6.23 -0.73 20.19
CA ASN A 51 -6.79 -1.36 19.01
C ASN A 51 -6.94 -2.88 19.20
N ALA A 52 -5.97 -3.51 19.87
CA ALA A 52 -6.01 -4.93 20.18
C ALA A 52 -7.20 -5.27 21.08
N ASP A 53 -7.43 -4.48 22.14
CA ASP A 53 -8.55 -4.62 23.06
C ASP A 53 -9.90 -4.44 22.35
N VAL A 54 -10.06 -3.35 21.60
CA VAL A 54 -11.30 -3.06 20.84
C VAL A 54 -11.63 -4.15 19.82
N MET A 55 -10.61 -4.73 19.18
CA MET A 55 -10.81 -5.78 18.16
C MET A 55 -10.84 -7.20 18.74
N GLY A 56 -10.62 -7.37 20.04
CA GLY A 56 -10.54 -8.70 20.67
C GLY A 56 -9.34 -9.53 20.16
N VAL A 57 -8.25 -8.87 19.80
CA VAL A 57 -7.01 -9.52 19.31
C VAL A 57 -5.84 -9.30 20.25
N THR A 58 -4.75 -10.04 20.07
CA THR A 58 -3.52 -9.80 20.82
C THR A 58 -2.69 -8.71 20.17
N THR A 59 -1.82 -8.04 20.93
CA THR A 59 -0.93 -6.98 20.40
C THR A 59 0.15 -7.50 19.45
N TYR A 60 0.32 -8.83 19.37
CA TYR A 60 1.20 -9.51 18.42
C TYR A 60 0.42 -10.24 17.30
N SER A 61 -0.91 -10.12 17.24
CA SER A 61 -1.66 -10.32 16.00
C SER A 61 -1.26 -9.26 14.97
N PHE A 62 -1.43 -9.57 13.70
CA PHE A 62 -1.03 -8.66 12.63
C PHE A 62 -1.91 -8.74 11.40
N GLY A 63 -1.99 -7.63 10.66
CA GLY A 63 -2.44 -7.59 9.28
C GLY A 63 -1.25 -7.52 8.32
N VAL A 64 -1.48 -7.85 7.05
CA VAL A 64 -0.50 -7.67 5.98
C VAL A 64 -1.08 -6.74 4.92
N ASN A 65 -0.54 -5.52 4.87
CA ASN A 65 -0.96 -4.48 3.94
C ASN A 65 0.07 -4.33 2.82
N LEU A 66 -0.43 -3.94 1.65
CA LEU A 66 0.33 -3.68 0.44
C LEU A 66 0.19 -2.21 0.08
N GLY A 67 1.25 -1.60 -0.44
CA GLY A 67 1.22 -0.25 -0.99
C GLY A 67 2.04 -0.15 -2.27
N SER A 68 1.51 0.50 -3.30
CA SER A 68 2.27 0.85 -4.51
C SER A 68 2.44 2.37 -4.58
N PHE A 69 3.69 2.81 -4.54
CA PHE A 69 4.06 4.22 -4.62
C PHE A 69 4.75 4.51 -5.96
N HIS A 70 4.20 5.46 -6.70
CA HIS A 70 4.72 5.86 -8.01
C HIS A 70 5.49 7.16 -7.86
N VAL A 71 6.82 7.12 -7.98
CA VAL A 71 7.73 8.26 -7.78
C VAL A 71 7.47 9.41 -8.75
N ASP A 72 6.94 9.08 -9.93
CA ASP A 72 6.59 10.01 -10.99
C ASP A 72 5.18 10.63 -10.85
N ILE A 73 4.44 10.27 -9.79
CA ILE A 73 3.20 10.92 -9.38
C ILE A 73 3.52 11.67 -8.08
N PRO A 74 3.44 13.02 -8.07
CA PRO A 74 3.67 13.78 -6.86
C PRO A 74 2.77 13.28 -5.72
N THR A 75 3.34 13.20 -4.53
CA THR A 75 2.58 12.74 -3.36
C THR A 75 1.77 13.89 -2.76
N GLU A 76 0.55 13.58 -2.33
CA GLU A 76 -0.28 14.47 -1.49
C GLU A 76 0.20 14.45 -0.04
N HIS A 77 0.89 13.39 0.34
CA HIS A 77 1.52 13.28 1.65
C HIS A 77 2.78 14.16 1.66
N GLY A 78 3.22 14.59 2.85
CA GLY A 78 4.48 15.32 2.98
C GLY A 78 5.69 14.47 2.58
N ASN A 79 6.87 14.86 3.04
CA ASN A 79 8.12 14.23 2.63
C ASN A 79 8.12 12.70 2.85
N ILE A 80 8.43 11.96 1.78
CA ILE A 80 8.72 10.54 1.83
C ILE A 80 10.12 10.35 2.40
N LYS A 81 10.25 9.49 3.41
CA LYS A 81 11.55 9.22 4.03
C LYS A 81 12.47 8.55 3.01
N LEU A 82 13.72 9.00 2.96
CA LEU A 82 14.78 8.36 2.18
C LEU A 82 15.67 7.48 3.07
N LYS A 83 16.13 6.36 2.54
CA LYS A 83 17.18 5.53 3.17
C LYS A 83 18.20 5.11 2.13
N SER A 84 19.41 5.67 2.24
CA SER A 84 20.46 5.52 1.22
C SER A 84 19.91 5.94 -0.15
N ASP A 85 19.34 7.15 -0.20
CA ASP A 85 18.78 7.80 -1.40
C ASP A 85 17.59 7.10 -2.06
N LEU A 86 17.13 5.97 -1.52
CA LEU A 86 15.93 5.29 -1.98
C LEU A 86 14.70 5.69 -1.17
N PRO A 87 13.56 5.99 -1.82
CA PRO A 87 12.32 6.27 -1.11
C PRO A 87 11.81 5.06 -0.33
N CYS A 88 11.36 5.30 0.90
CA CYS A 88 10.76 4.30 1.79
C CYS A 88 9.39 4.81 2.28
N PRO A 89 8.38 4.90 1.39
CA PRO A 89 7.04 5.30 1.80
C PRO A 89 6.47 4.28 2.79
N GLU A 90 5.75 4.77 3.79
CA GLU A 90 4.85 3.90 4.57
C GLU A 90 3.64 3.52 3.69
N GLU A 91 3.01 2.39 3.98
CA GLU A 91 1.89 1.89 3.18
C GLU A 91 0.75 2.92 3.07
N PHE A 92 0.45 3.65 4.15
CA PHE A 92 -0.61 4.67 4.14
C PHE A 92 -0.27 5.92 3.30
N GLN A 93 1.00 6.08 2.90
CA GLN A 93 1.44 7.16 2.00
C GLN A 93 1.32 6.75 0.52
N CYS A 94 1.00 5.49 0.24
CA CYS A 94 0.84 5.00 -1.12
C CYS A 94 -0.56 5.36 -1.66
N PRO A 95 -0.68 5.84 -2.91
CA PRO A 95 -1.97 6.12 -3.53
C PRO A 95 -2.77 4.85 -3.85
N PHE A 96 -2.09 3.71 -4.03
CA PHE A 96 -2.73 2.42 -4.21
C PHE A 96 -2.34 1.51 -3.07
N ARG A 97 -3.35 0.96 -2.38
CA ARG A 97 -3.24 0.20 -1.15
C ARG A 97 -4.04 -1.09 -1.28
N GLY A 98 -3.53 -2.15 -0.68
CA GLY A 98 -4.10 -3.50 -0.73
C GLY A 98 -3.95 -4.18 0.62
N GLY A 99 -4.70 -5.25 0.83
CA GLY A 99 -4.71 -6.01 2.07
C GLY A 99 -4.79 -7.49 1.73
N LEU A 100 -3.99 -8.30 2.41
CA LEU A 100 -4.04 -9.74 2.25
C LEU A 100 -4.94 -10.36 3.32
N GLN A 101 -5.60 -11.46 2.94
CA GLN A 101 -6.50 -12.19 3.81
C GLN A 101 -5.95 -13.57 4.13
N ARG A 102 -6.11 -14.02 5.37
CA ARG A 102 -5.77 -15.39 5.77
C ARG A 102 -6.65 -16.40 5.03
N THR A 103 -6.08 -17.57 4.71
CA THR A 103 -6.83 -18.61 3.98
C THR A 103 -7.54 -19.62 4.88
N PHE A 104 -7.09 -19.73 6.13
CA PHE A 104 -7.63 -20.69 7.09
C PHE A 104 -8.55 -20.02 8.11
N GLU A 105 -9.53 -20.76 8.61
CA GLU A 105 -10.44 -20.28 9.65
C GLU A 105 -9.75 -20.16 11.02
N GLN A 106 -10.08 -19.09 11.74
CA GLN A 106 -9.73 -18.88 13.14
C GLN A 106 -11.02 -18.65 13.91
N ARG A 107 -11.36 -19.57 14.83
CA ARG A 107 -12.59 -19.48 15.62
C ARG A 107 -12.57 -18.28 16.56
N GLU A 108 -11.37 -17.82 16.91
CA GLU A 108 -11.14 -16.68 17.79
C GLU A 108 -11.49 -15.34 17.13
N LEU A 109 -11.47 -15.26 15.79
CA LEU A 109 -11.68 -14.01 15.07
C LEU A 109 -12.22 -14.28 13.66
N GLU A 110 -13.43 -13.82 13.36
CA GLU A 110 -14.06 -13.98 12.04
C GLU A 110 -13.34 -13.17 10.94
N ARG A 111 -12.82 -12.00 11.29
CA ARG A 111 -12.09 -11.11 10.38
C ARG A 111 -10.90 -11.82 9.73
N LYS A 112 -10.85 -11.78 8.39
CA LYS A 112 -9.83 -12.48 7.59
C LYS A 112 -8.61 -11.63 7.26
N ASP A 113 -8.69 -10.31 7.41
CA ASP A 113 -7.59 -9.37 7.22
C ASP A 113 -6.58 -9.36 8.38
N ILE A 114 -6.84 -10.18 9.42
CA ILE A 114 -5.99 -10.31 10.61
C ILE A 114 -5.60 -11.76 10.82
N TRP A 115 -4.30 -12.00 10.96
CA TRP A 115 -3.76 -13.22 11.52
C TRP A 115 -3.76 -13.11 13.04
N PHE A 116 -4.74 -13.73 13.68
CA PHE A 116 -4.83 -13.74 15.13
C PHE A 116 -3.76 -14.66 15.70
N VAL A 117 -2.87 -14.16 16.56
CA VAL A 117 -1.84 -14.97 17.22
C VAL A 117 -2.23 -15.19 18.67
N LYS A 118 -2.24 -16.45 19.11
CA LYS A 118 -2.60 -16.86 20.49
C LYS A 118 -1.55 -16.43 21.50
N SER A 119 -1.97 -16.27 22.75
CA SER A 119 -1.07 -15.83 23.84
C SER A 119 -0.01 -16.82 24.27
N ASP A 120 -0.25 -18.10 24.02
CA ASP A 120 0.74 -19.16 24.14
C ASP A 120 1.66 -19.27 22.91
N GLY A 121 1.37 -18.53 21.82
CA GLY A 121 2.11 -18.57 20.56
C GLY A 121 1.90 -19.86 19.74
N SER A 122 1.00 -20.75 20.15
CA SER A 122 0.84 -22.10 19.58
C SER A 122 0.51 -22.13 18.08
N ASN A 123 -0.02 -21.04 17.52
CA ASN A 123 -0.40 -20.93 16.12
C ASN A 123 0.49 -19.98 15.29
N ILE A 124 1.56 -19.42 15.86
CA ILE A 124 2.34 -18.36 15.20
C ILE A 124 2.94 -18.81 13.87
N GLU A 125 3.49 -20.01 13.82
CA GLU A 125 4.14 -20.53 12.62
C GLU A 125 3.13 -20.68 11.48
N LYS A 126 1.94 -21.23 11.78
CA LYS A 126 0.83 -21.32 10.83
C LYS A 126 0.43 -19.95 10.30
N CYS A 127 0.30 -18.94 11.16
CA CYS A 127 -0.02 -17.58 10.74
C CYS A 127 1.05 -16.99 9.81
N ILE A 128 2.33 -17.20 10.12
CA ILE A 128 3.45 -16.66 9.34
C ILE A 128 3.57 -17.36 7.99
N LEU A 129 3.42 -18.68 7.95
CA LEU A 129 3.48 -19.45 6.71
C LEU A 129 2.31 -19.10 5.78
N ASP A 130 1.09 -18.96 6.31
CA ASP A 130 -0.06 -18.53 5.52
C ASP A 130 0.15 -17.09 4.97
N ALA A 131 0.59 -16.15 5.82
CA ALA A 131 0.92 -14.79 5.38
C ALA A 131 2.00 -14.77 4.28
N LYS A 132 3.05 -15.60 4.42
CA LYS A 132 4.09 -15.78 3.41
C LYS A 132 3.48 -16.22 2.08
N ASP A 133 2.65 -17.26 2.10
CA ASP A 133 2.03 -17.81 0.90
C ASP A 133 1.07 -16.80 0.25
N GLN A 134 0.32 -16.03 1.03
CA GLN A 134 -0.51 -14.94 0.50
C GLN A 134 0.31 -13.84 -0.17
N ILE A 135 1.45 -13.45 0.41
CA ILE A 135 2.33 -12.45 -0.21
C ILE A 135 2.86 -12.97 -1.54
N LEU A 136 3.34 -14.21 -1.58
CA LEU A 136 3.96 -14.78 -2.78
C LEU A 136 2.96 -15.09 -3.90
N ASN A 137 1.74 -15.52 -3.56
CA ASN A 137 0.75 -15.94 -4.55
C ASN A 137 -0.23 -14.83 -4.96
N GLN A 138 -0.58 -13.93 -4.04
CA GLN A 138 -1.54 -12.85 -4.32
C GLN A 138 -0.88 -11.47 -4.28
N GLY A 139 -0.04 -11.21 -3.28
CA GLY A 139 0.60 -9.90 -3.12
C GLY A 139 1.47 -9.49 -4.31
N LEU A 140 2.27 -10.42 -4.84
CA LEU A 140 3.09 -10.14 -6.04
C LEU A 140 2.22 -9.83 -7.25
N ALA A 141 1.21 -10.65 -7.55
CA ALA A 141 0.29 -10.41 -8.66
C ALA A 141 -0.48 -9.09 -8.52
N TRP A 142 -0.81 -8.71 -7.29
CA TRP A 142 -1.41 -7.41 -6.99
C TRP A 142 -0.48 -6.26 -7.38
N PHE A 143 0.81 -6.32 -7.05
CA PHE A 143 1.78 -5.30 -7.49
C PHE A 143 1.91 -5.25 -9.02
N GLU A 144 2.02 -6.40 -9.69
CA GLU A 144 2.17 -6.43 -11.15
C GLU A 144 0.93 -5.86 -11.87
N SER A 145 -0.25 -5.88 -11.24
CA SER A 145 -1.47 -5.27 -11.78
C SER A 145 -1.43 -3.73 -11.83
N LEU A 146 -0.43 -3.10 -11.21
CA LEU A 146 -0.23 -1.65 -11.10
C LEU A 146 1.01 -1.18 -11.87
N ASP A 147 1.55 -2.00 -12.78
CA ASP A 147 2.85 -1.75 -13.42
C ASP A 147 2.84 -0.64 -14.45
N THR A 148 1.73 -0.48 -15.16
CA THR A 148 1.63 0.44 -16.28
C THR A 148 0.68 1.59 -15.97
N LYS A 149 0.95 2.75 -16.59
CA LYS A 149 0.07 3.91 -16.45
C LYS A 149 -1.31 3.64 -17.06
N GLU A 150 -1.39 2.80 -18.08
CA GLU A 150 -2.64 2.33 -18.67
C GLU A 150 -3.46 1.49 -17.70
N ALA A 151 -2.83 0.56 -16.97
CA ALA A 151 -3.51 -0.26 -15.96
C ALA A 151 -4.01 0.62 -14.79
N ILE A 152 -3.18 1.56 -14.34
CA ILE A 152 -3.56 2.53 -13.31
C ILE A 152 -4.72 3.41 -13.79
N ARG A 153 -4.65 3.91 -15.02
CA ARG A 153 -5.73 4.70 -15.64
C ARG A 153 -7.04 3.91 -15.68
N ASP A 154 -7.01 2.65 -16.11
CA ASP A 154 -8.21 1.79 -16.09
C ASP A 154 -8.79 1.65 -14.67
N ILE A 155 -7.93 1.41 -13.67
CA ILE A 155 -8.34 1.34 -12.27
C ILE A 155 -9.02 2.65 -11.85
N LEU A 156 -8.38 3.79 -12.12
CA LEU A 156 -8.87 5.11 -11.74
C LEU A 156 -10.15 5.49 -12.51
N ILE A 157 -10.40 5.00 -13.72
CA ILE A 157 -11.65 5.31 -14.44
C ILE A 157 -12.77 4.33 -14.05
N ASN A 158 -12.46 3.04 -13.97
CA ASN A 158 -13.48 1.99 -14.03
C ASN A 158 -13.71 1.24 -12.71
N LYS A 159 -12.74 1.22 -11.77
CA LYS A 159 -12.82 0.32 -10.60
C LYS A 159 -13.21 1.05 -9.31
N PRO A 160 -14.21 0.57 -8.54
CA PRO A 160 -14.50 1.15 -7.24
C PRO A 160 -13.36 0.86 -6.25
N GLU A 161 -13.26 1.65 -5.17
CA GLU A 161 -12.43 1.26 -4.03
C GLU A 161 -13.08 0.11 -3.26
N SER A 162 -12.26 -0.82 -2.81
CA SER A 162 -12.66 -1.89 -1.90
C SER A 162 -11.52 -2.13 -0.92
N MET A 163 -11.80 -1.94 0.38
CA MET A 163 -10.83 -2.13 1.47
C MET A 163 -10.30 -3.57 1.57
N ASP A 164 -10.94 -4.53 0.89
CA ASP A 164 -10.50 -5.92 0.83
C ASP A 164 -9.63 -6.23 -0.40
N LYS A 165 -9.50 -5.31 -1.35
CA LYS A 165 -8.85 -5.57 -2.64
C LYS A 165 -7.87 -4.47 -3.05
N LEU A 166 -8.38 -3.25 -3.23
CA LEU A 166 -7.64 -2.13 -3.80
C LEU A 166 -8.33 -0.82 -3.38
N TRP A 167 -7.63 0.03 -2.65
CA TRP A 167 -8.11 1.32 -2.16
C TRP A 167 -6.97 2.35 -2.08
N GLY A 168 -7.25 3.54 -1.56
CA GLY A 168 -6.27 4.62 -1.34
C GLY A 168 -6.32 5.74 -2.37
N PHE A 169 -6.99 5.53 -3.51
CA PHE A 169 -7.04 6.46 -4.65
C PHE A 169 -8.33 7.29 -4.69
N GLY A 170 -9.22 7.08 -3.73
CA GLY A 170 -10.48 7.80 -3.56
C GLY A 170 -11.66 7.19 -4.33
N ARG A 171 -12.86 7.42 -3.80
CA ARG A 171 -14.13 7.00 -4.43
C ARG A 171 -14.27 7.61 -5.83
N ASN A 172 -15.02 6.94 -6.71
CA ASN A 172 -15.36 7.49 -8.03
C ASN A 172 -16.72 8.24 -7.98
N PRO A 173 -16.80 9.52 -8.37
CA PRO A 173 -15.69 10.46 -8.54
C PRO A 173 -15.21 11.03 -7.19
N SER A 174 -13.95 11.46 -7.11
CA SER A 174 -13.43 12.23 -5.98
C SER A 174 -12.25 13.11 -6.41
N PRO A 175 -11.97 14.21 -5.69
CA PRO A 175 -10.85 15.09 -6.00
C PRO A 175 -9.51 14.35 -6.09
N ARG A 176 -9.26 13.41 -5.17
CA ARG A 176 -8.04 12.58 -5.16
C ARG A 176 -7.87 11.78 -6.44
N ARG A 177 -8.98 11.27 -6.96
CA ARG A 177 -9.01 10.52 -8.20
C ARG A 177 -8.69 11.38 -9.40
N SER A 178 -9.25 12.59 -9.45
CA SER A 178 -8.91 13.59 -10.47
C SER A 178 -7.44 14.01 -10.39
N TYR A 179 -6.89 14.20 -9.18
CA TYR A 179 -5.47 14.47 -8.97
C TYR A 179 -4.59 13.37 -9.58
N LEU A 180 -4.85 12.10 -9.22
CA LEU A 180 -4.08 10.96 -9.73
C LEU A 180 -4.24 10.78 -11.25
N LEU A 181 -5.47 10.91 -11.78
CA LEU A 181 -5.74 10.82 -13.21
C LEU A 181 -4.99 11.90 -14.00
N GLY A 182 -4.92 13.14 -13.48
CA GLY A 182 -4.18 14.22 -14.13
C GLY A 182 -2.72 13.84 -14.38
N TYR A 183 -2.01 13.33 -13.37
CA TYR A 183 -0.61 12.91 -13.53
C TYR A 183 -0.46 11.67 -14.39
N VAL A 184 -1.38 10.71 -14.29
CA VAL A 184 -1.35 9.48 -15.10
C VAL A 184 -1.54 9.82 -16.58
N GLU A 185 -2.53 10.63 -16.93
CA GLU A 185 -2.78 11.07 -18.30
C GLU A 185 -1.64 11.93 -18.84
N LEU A 186 -1.02 12.77 -18.01
CA LEU A 186 0.15 13.55 -18.40
C LEU A 186 1.33 12.64 -18.75
N LYS A 187 1.58 11.58 -17.96
CA LYS A 187 2.63 10.60 -18.25
C LYS A 187 2.34 9.73 -19.48
N LEU A 188 1.08 9.60 -19.86
CA LEU A 188 0.65 8.95 -21.10
C LEU A 188 0.68 9.91 -22.32
N GLY A 189 1.03 11.19 -22.13
CA GLY A 189 1.07 12.20 -23.20
C GLY A 189 -0.30 12.81 -23.54
N ASN A 190 -1.35 12.51 -22.77
CA ASN A 190 -2.71 12.99 -23.00
C ASN A 190 -2.95 14.35 -22.31
N GLU A 191 -2.19 15.37 -22.70
CA GLU A 191 -2.15 16.67 -21.99
C GLU A 191 -3.51 17.34 -21.81
N SER A 192 -4.37 17.30 -22.84
CA SER A 192 -5.71 17.89 -22.78
C SER A 192 -6.59 17.21 -21.71
N VAL A 193 -6.53 15.89 -21.64
CA VAL A 193 -7.27 15.10 -20.64
C VAL A 193 -6.69 15.33 -19.24
N ALA A 194 -5.36 15.37 -19.13
CA ALA A 194 -4.67 15.69 -17.89
C ALA A 194 -5.09 17.05 -17.32
N ARG A 195 -5.14 18.10 -18.17
CA ARG A 195 -5.58 19.44 -17.79
C ARG A 195 -7.01 19.43 -17.24
N SER A 196 -7.95 18.75 -17.90
CA SER A 196 -9.33 18.64 -17.41
C SER A 196 -9.40 17.97 -16.02
N HIS A 197 -8.60 16.94 -15.78
CA HIS A 197 -8.52 16.32 -14.45
C HIS A 197 -7.88 17.25 -13.41
N PHE A 198 -6.84 17.99 -13.77
CA PHE A 198 -6.26 18.99 -12.86
C PHE A 198 -7.21 20.13 -12.56
N GLU A 199 -8.04 20.60 -13.50
CA GLU A 199 -9.08 21.60 -13.23
C GLU A 199 -10.05 21.12 -12.15
N ASN A 200 -10.52 19.87 -12.25
CA ASN A 200 -11.36 19.27 -11.22
C ASN A 200 -10.66 19.20 -9.86
N ALA A 201 -9.36 18.89 -9.84
CA ALA A 201 -8.57 18.86 -8.61
C ALA A 201 -8.38 20.27 -8.02
N VAL A 202 -8.10 21.29 -8.83
CA VAL A 202 -8.00 22.70 -8.40
C VAL A 202 -9.33 23.18 -7.83
N ASN A 203 -10.42 22.98 -8.58
CA ASN A 203 -11.76 23.45 -8.21
C ASN A 203 -12.29 22.82 -6.92
N SER A 204 -11.77 21.64 -6.54
CA SER A 204 -12.12 21.00 -5.28
C SER A 204 -11.58 21.73 -4.04
N GLY A 205 -10.52 22.53 -4.18
CA GLY A 205 -9.78 23.14 -3.07
C GLY A 205 -8.99 22.17 -2.18
N CYS A 206 -9.13 20.85 -2.36
CA CYS A 206 -8.52 19.82 -1.52
C CYS A 206 -6.98 19.81 -1.59
N PHE A 207 -6.40 20.33 -2.67
CA PHE A 207 -4.94 20.31 -2.91
C PHE A 207 -4.30 21.70 -2.89
N SER A 208 -4.98 22.70 -2.33
CA SER A 208 -4.53 24.10 -2.29
C SER A 208 -3.17 24.32 -1.61
N SER A 209 -2.72 23.38 -0.77
CA SER A 209 -1.37 23.36 -0.19
C SER A 209 -0.30 22.80 -1.13
N ALA A 210 -0.69 22.02 -2.14
CA ALA A 210 0.22 21.41 -3.10
C ALA A 210 0.32 22.22 -4.41
N PHE A 211 -0.81 22.74 -4.91
CA PHE A 211 -0.91 23.61 -6.09
C PHE A 211 -2.26 24.35 -6.09
N LYS A 212 -2.31 25.51 -6.73
CA LYS A 212 -3.49 26.37 -6.86
C LYS A 212 -3.96 26.52 -8.30
N THR A 213 -3.12 26.18 -9.28
CA THR A 213 -3.43 26.28 -10.71
C THR A 213 -3.07 25.00 -11.44
N VAL A 214 -3.65 24.82 -12.63
CA VAL A 214 -3.35 23.67 -13.50
C VAL A 214 -1.87 23.68 -13.92
N ASP A 215 -1.32 24.85 -14.23
CA ASP A 215 0.08 24.97 -14.66
C ASP A 215 1.05 24.65 -13.50
N GLU A 216 0.71 25.03 -12.26
CA GLU A 216 1.45 24.58 -11.07
C GLU A 216 1.39 23.06 -10.90
N ALA A 217 0.23 22.41 -11.16
CA ALA A 217 0.11 20.96 -11.10
C ALA A 217 1.01 20.27 -12.15
N ILE A 218 1.01 20.78 -13.39
CA ILE A 218 1.86 20.25 -14.46
C ILE A 218 3.34 20.44 -14.14
N ALA A 219 3.74 21.60 -13.63
CA ALA A 219 5.13 21.90 -13.27
C ALA A 219 5.69 20.93 -12.21
N ARG A 220 4.83 20.35 -11.36
CA ARG A 220 5.23 19.34 -10.36
C ARG A 220 5.53 17.96 -10.95
N ALA A 221 5.16 17.70 -12.20
CA ALA A 221 5.39 16.43 -12.88
C ALA A 221 6.73 16.35 -13.64
N LEU A 222 7.37 17.52 -13.82
CA LEU A 222 8.67 17.73 -14.49
C LEU A 222 9.81 17.60 -13.49
#